data_AF-A0A1S6QHX5-F1
#
_entry.id   AF-A0A1S6QHX5-F1
#
_cell.length_a   1.000
_cell.length_b   1.000
_cell.length_c   1.000
_cell.angle_alpha   90.00
_cell.angle_beta   90.00
_cell.angle_gamma   90.00
#
_symmetry.space_group_name_H-M   'P 1'
#
loop_
_entity.id
_entity.type
_entity.pdbx_description
1 polymer ?
#
loop_
_entity_poly.entity_id
_entity_poly.type
_entity_poly.pdbx_seq_one_letter_code
_entity_poly.pdbx_strand_id
1 'polypeptide(L)'
;MKRKANIKRIILGIAVLLFLVSTLFPKNSVRTTMLLTGASPVSVIKCNPEYLGPESKYYKTPVYMIPMKYGYTPLFSNALEPMYTFKIQRILFIFNFAIPTFLDTPL
;
A
#
# COMPACT_ATOMS: atom_id res chain seq x y z
N MET A 1 29.84 9.81 -22.20
CA MET A 1 28.74 10.35 -21.35
C MET A 1 27.33 9.87 -21.75
N LYS A 2 26.97 9.81 -23.05
CA LYS A 2 25.61 9.41 -23.53
C LYS A 2 25.14 8.01 -23.13
N ARG A 3 26.02 7.00 -23.15
CA ARG A 3 25.69 5.60 -22.81
C ARG A 3 25.20 5.43 -21.36
N LYS A 4 25.84 6.14 -20.40
CA LYS A 4 25.44 6.14 -18.99
C LYS A 4 24.08 6.83 -18.76
N ALA A 5 23.77 7.87 -19.52
CA ALA A 5 22.48 8.57 -19.44
C ALA A 5 21.31 7.69 -19.95
N ASN A 6 21.54 6.92 -21.01
CA ASN A 6 20.53 5.99 -21.53
C ASN A 6 20.25 4.83 -20.55
N ILE A 7 21.28 4.28 -19.91
CA ILE A 7 21.11 3.23 -18.89
C ILE A 7 20.29 3.75 -17.70
N LYS A 8 20.58 4.95 -17.20
CA LYS A 8 19.80 5.56 -16.11
C LYS A 8 18.32 5.72 -16.47
N ARG A 9 18.02 6.16 -17.70
CA ARG A 9 16.63 6.31 -18.19
C ARG A 9 15.92 4.96 -18.28
N ILE A 10 16.61 3.92 -18.75
CA ILE A 10 16.06 2.55 -18.82
C ILE A 10 15.74 2.03 -17.41
N ILE A 11 16.69 2.17 -16.48
CA ILE A 11 16.49 1.75 -15.08
C ILE A 11 15.28 2.48 -14.46
N LEU A 12 15.20 3.80 -14.66
CA LEU A 12 14.06 4.58 -14.18
C LEU A 12 12.73 4.10 -14.78
N GLY A 13 12.71 3.85 -16.09
CA GLY A 13 11.51 3.33 -16.76
C GLY A 13 11.07 1.97 -16.21
N ILE A 14 12.01 1.06 -15.96
CA ILE A 14 11.73 -0.24 -15.34
C ILE A 14 11.21 -0.06 -13.91
N ALA A 15 11.80 0.83 -13.12
CA ALA A 15 11.36 1.08 -11.74
C ALA A 15 9.91 1.61 -11.70
N VAL A 16 9.58 2.56 -12.59
CA VAL A 16 8.21 3.09 -12.70
C VAL A 16 7.23 2.01 -13.15
N LEU A 17 7.62 1.17 -14.12
CA LEU A 17 6.77 0.07 -14.58
C LEU A 17 6.49 -0.94 -13.47
N LEU A 18 7.52 -1.34 -12.71
CA LEU A 18 7.38 -2.26 -11.57
C LEU A 18 6.48 -1.68 -10.49
N PHE A 19 6.62 -0.38 -10.20
CA PHE A 19 5.74 0.32 -9.25
C PHE A 19 4.29 0.32 -9.72
N LEU A 20 4.03 0.61 -11.00
CA LEU A 20 2.68 0.57 -11.55
C LEU A 20 2.08 -0.85 -11.47
N VAL A 21 2.86 -1.87 -11.85
CA VAL A 21 2.43 -3.28 -11.76
C VAL A 21 2.12 -3.69 -10.32
N SER A 22 2.88 -3.20 -9.33
CA SER A 22 2.61 -3.52 -7.92
C SER A 22 1.31 -2.90 -7.40
N THR A 23 0.75 -1.89 -8.08
CA THR A 23 -0.54 -1.27 -7.71
C THR A 23 -1.76 -1.88 -8.40
N LEU A 24 -1.60 -2.83 -9.34
CA LEU A 24 -2.72 -3.43 -10.06
C LEU A 24 -3.65 -4.28 -9.18
N PHE A 25 -3.13 -4.84 -8.09
CA PHE A 25 -3.91 -5.64 -7.15
C PHE A 25 -3.99 -4.94 -5.78
N PRO A 26 -5.18 -4.86 -5.15
CA PRO A 26 -5.35 -4.19 -3.86
C PRO A 26 -4.36 -4.67 -2.79
N LYS A 27 -4.14 -5.98 -2.66
CA LYS A 27 -3.18 -6.54 -1.70
C LYS A 27 -1.75 -6.07 -1.94
N ASN A 28 -1.34 -5.96 -3.20
CA ASN A 28 0.00 -5.50 -3.54
C ASN A 28 0.12 -3.99 -3.34
N SER A 29 -0.95 -3.23 -3.54
CA SER A 29 -0.97 -1.80 -3.20
C SER A 29 -0.80 -1.57 -1.69
N VAL A 30 -1.43 -2.39 -0.84
CA VAL A 30 -1.25 -2.35 0.63
C VAL A 30 0.21 -2.62 0.98
N ARG A 31 0.80 -3.71 0.47
CA ARG A 31 2.21 -4.03 0.68
C ARG A 31 3.15 -2.93 0.18
N THR A 32 2.84 -2.32 -0.96
CA THR A 32 3.61 -1.20 -1.53
C THR A 32 3.54 0.01 -0.60
N THR A 33 2.35 0.38 -0.14
CA THR A 33 2.16 1.46 0.84
C THR A 33 2.90 1.16 2.14
N MET A 34 2.83 -0.07 2.66
CA MET A 34 3.58 -0.49 3.84
C MET A 34 5.08 -0.21 3.67
N LEU A 35 5.66 -0.66 2.55
CA LEU A 35 7.08 -0.44 2.26
C LEU A 35 7.43 1.05 2.16
N LEU A 36 6.63 1.82 1.42
CA LEU A 36 6.87 3.25 1.19
C LEU A 36 6.71 4.10 2.45
N THR A 37 5.89 3.64 3.40
CA THR A 37 5.61 4.37 4.64
C THR A 37 6.41 3.86 5.83
N GLY A 38 7.40 2.98 5.60
CA GLY A 38 8.42 2.62 6.58
C GLY A 38 8.25 1.27 7.28
N ALA A 39 7.32 0.42 6.83
CA ALA A 39 7.26 -0.95 7.33
C ALA A 39 8.51 -1.74 6.93
N SER A 40 8.92 -2.69 7.79
CA SER A 40 10.09 -3.53 7.49
C SER A 40 9.87 -4.35 6.20
N PRO A 41 10.87 -4.49 5.32
CA PRO A 41 10.72 -5.28 4.09
C PRO A 41 10.30 -6.73 4.36
N VAL A 42 10.79 -7.32 5.45
CA VAL A 42 10.42 -8.68 5.86
C VAL A 42 8.94 -8.78 6.22
N SER A 43 8.41 -7.78 6.94
CA SER A 43 6.98 -7.69 7.26
C SER A 43 6.15 -7.53 5.99
N VAL A 44 6.56 -6.67 5.05
CA VAL A 44 5.86 -6.44 3.79
C VAL A 44 5.72 -7.72 2.96
N ILE A 45 6.81 -8.48 2.83
CA ILE A 45 6.83 -9.73 2.03
C ILE A 45 5.96 -10.80 2.67
N LYS A 46 5.99 -10.94 4.01
CA LYS A 46 5.24 -11.97 4.73
C LYS A 46 3.78 -11.59 5.00
N CYS A 47 3.45 -10.31 4.92
CA CYS A 47 2.10 -9.81 5.15
C CYS A 47 1.15 -10.28 4.04
N ASN A 48 -0.01 -10.84 4.39
CA ASN A 48 -1.09 -11.13 3.46
C ASN A 48 -2.31 -10.28 3.85
N PRO A 49 -2.55 -9.14 3.18
CA PRO A 49 -3.70 -8.30 3.48
C PRO A 49 -5.02 -9.05 3.22
N GLU A 50 -5.98 -8.87 4.11
CA GLU A 50 -7.30 -9.49 4.08
C GLU A 50 -8.38 -8.45 3.78
N TYR A 51 -9.38 -8.82 3.00
CA TYR A 51 -10.47 -7.92 2.64
C TYR A 51 -11.51 -7.88 3.76
N LEU A 52 -11.83 -6.67 4.21
CA LEU A 52 -12.82 -6.42 5.27
C LEU A 52 -14.17 -6.08 4.64
N GLY A 53 -15.00 -7.10 4.42
CA GLY A 53 -16.29 -6.95 3.73
C GLY A 53 -17.27 -5.97 4.39
N PRO A 54 -17.57 -6.11 5.70
CA PRO A 54 -18.48 -5.21 6.40
C PRO A 54 -18.05 -3.73 6.34
N GLU A 55 -16.77 -3.48 6.61
CA GLU A 55 -16.17 -2.15 6.61
C GLU A 55 -16.12 -1.58 5.20
N SER A 56 -15.83 -2.41 4.20
CA SER A 56 -15.87 -1.98 2.80
C SER A 56 -17.25 -1.52 2.38
N LYS A 57 -18.29 -2.21 2.85
CA LYS A 57 -19.69 -1.82 2.62
C LYS A 57 -20.02 -0.52 3.33
N TYR A 58 -19.58 -0.37 4.57
CA TYR A 58 -19.83 0.84 5.39
C TYR A 58 -19.16 2.09 4.79
N TYR A 59 -17.86 2.01 4.48
CA TYR A 59 -17.10 3.14 3.93
C TYR A 59 -17.26 3.30 2.41
N LYS A 60 -18.06 2.46 1.74
CA LYS A 60 -18.30 2.46 0.28
C LYS A 60 -17.00 2.44 -0.55
N THR A 61 -15.95 1.84 -0.01
CA THR A 61 -14.64 1.71 -0.63
C THR A 61 -14.00 0.40 -0.18
N PRO A 62 -13.19 -0.31 -0.99
CA PRO A 62 -12.54 -1.52 -0.53
C PRO A 62 -11.61 -1.21 0.65
N VAL A 63 -11.78 -1.95 1.73
CA VAL A 63 -10.98 -1.87 2.94
C VAL A 63 -10.24 -3.19 3.10
N TYR A 64 -8.94 -3.09 3.36
CA TYR A 64 -8.07 -4.21 3.66
C TYR A 64 -7.45 -4.04 5.04
N MET A 65 -7.20 -5.16 5.70
CA MET A 65 -6.50 -5.21 6.97
C MET A 65 -5.25 -6.08 6.85
N ILE A 66 -4.19 -5.70 7.54
CA ILE A 66 -3.01 -6.52 7.74
C ILE A 66 -3.08 -7.21 9.11
N PRO A 67 -2.54 -8.43 9.25
CA PRO A 67 -2.46 -9.08 10.55
C PRO A 67 -1.75 -8.20 11.59
N MET A 68 -2.24 -8.18 12.84
CA MET A 68 -1.72 -7.31 13.91
C MET A 68 -0.21 -7.40 14.12
N LYS A 69 0.38 -8.59 13.95
CA LYS A 69 1.84 -8.81 14.03
C LYS A 69 2.67 -8.02 12.99
N TYR A 70 2.02 -7.48 11.96
CA TYR A 70 2.64 -6.64 10.93
C TYR A 70 2.23 -5.18 11.02
N GLY A 71 1.47 -4.79 12.05
CA GLY A 71 1.16 -3.39 12.32
C GLY A 71 2.42 -2.56 12.50
N TYR A 72 2.39 -1.34 12.01
CA TYR A 72 3.51 -0.41 12.06
C TYR A 72 2.99 1.02 12.08
N THR A 73 3.81 1.93 12.59
CA THR A 73 3.52 3.36 12.57
C THR A 73 4.07 3.99 11.29
N PRO A 74 3.24 4.54 10.40
CA PRO A 74 3.71 5.16 9.17
C PRO A 74 4.60 6.39 9.46
N LEU A 75 5.79 6.43 8.86
CA LEU A 75 6.82 7.46 9.12
C LEU A 75 6.36 8.90 8.87
N PHE A 76 5.46 9.10 7.92
CA PHE A 76 4.97 10.42 7.51
C PHE A 76 3.55 10.71 8.00
N SER A 77 3.10 10.00 9.03
CA SER A 77 1.78 10.20 9.63
C SER A 77 1.90 10.75 11.05
N ASN A 78 0.93 11.54 11.48
CA ASN A 78 0.77 11.92 12.89
C ASN A 78 0.18 10.78 13.74
N ALA A 79 0.22 9.54 13.23
CA ALA A 79 -0.34 8.39 13.92
C ALA A 79 0.51 8.08 15.16
N LEU A 80 -0.13 8.10 16.32
CA LEU A 80 0.48 7.71 17.59
C LEU A 80 0.39 6.19 17.83
N GLU A 81 -0.43 5.49 17.04
CA GLU A 81 -0.70 4.06 17.15
C GLU A 81 -0.36 3.31 15.86
N PRO A 82 -0.02 2.01 15.95
CA PRO A 82 0.24 1.21 14.76
C PRO A 82 -1.01 1.10 13.89
N MET A 83 -0.82 1.20 12.57
CA MET A 83 -1.91 1.05 11.62
C MET A 83 -2.01 -0.39 11.12
N TYR A 84 -3.25 -0.87 11.02
CA TYR A 84 -3.57 -2.21 10.54
C TYR A 84 -4.49 -2.18 9.32
N THR A 85 -5.13 -1.05 9.04
CA THR A 85 -6.24 -0.95 8.09
C THR A 85 -5.95 0.05 6.99
N PHE A 86 -6.43 -0.27 5.79
CA PHE A 86 -6.12 0.45 4.57
C PHE A 86 -7.38 0.61 3.72
N LYS A 87 -7.73 1.85 3.39
CA LYS A 87 -8.74 2.15 2.37
C LYS A 87 -8.09 2.15 1.00
N ILE A 88 -8.72 1.54 0.01
CA ILE A 88 -8.20 1.45 -1.35
C ILE A 88 -8.90 2.47 -2.24
N GLN A 89 -8.15 3.43 -2.76
CA GLN A 89 -8.63 4.34 -3.80
C GLN A 89 -8.18 3.83 -5.17
N ARG A 90 -9.04 3.94 -6.18
CA ARG A 90 -8.68 3.58 -7.56
C ARG A 90 -8.37 4.83 -8.36
N ILE A 91 -7.17 4.87 -8.94
CA ILE A 91 -6.72 5.91 -9.87
C ILE A 91 -6.80 5.32 -11.28
N LEU A 92 -7.38 6.08 -12.22
CA LEU A 92 -7.57 5.64 -13.62
C LEU A 92 -8.29 4.28 -13.74
N PHE A 93 -9.16 3.95 -12.78
CA PHE A 93 -9.92 2.69 -12.68
C PHE A 93 -9.10 1.40 -12.48
N ILE A 94 -7.79 1.41 -12.72
CA ILE A 94 -6.94 0.20 -12.70
C ILE A 94 -5.88 0.20 -11.58
N PHE A 95 -5.40 1.36 -11.16
CA PHE A 95 -4.33 1.44 -10.16
C PHE A 95 -4.92 1.60 -8.78
N ASN A 96 -4.56 0.71 -7.87
CA ASN A 96 -5.01 0.74 -6.48
C ASN A 96 -3.99 1.52 -5.65
N PHE A 97 -4.47 2.49 -4.89
CA PHE A 97 -3.69 3.27 -3.95
C PHE A 97 -4.21 2.99 -2.55
N ALA A 98 -3.40 2.35 -1.71
CA ALA A 98 -3.77 2.03 -0.34
C ALA A 98 -3.42 3.18 0.60
N ILE A 99 -4.40 3.65 1.36
CA ILE A 99 -4.26 4.73 2.34
C ILE A 99 -4.40 4.13 3.73
N PRO A 100 -3.36 4.20 4.58
CA PRO A 100 -3.46 3.81 5.98
C PRO A 100 -4.54 4.65 6.67
N THR A 101 -5.46 3.99 7.35
CA THR A 101 -6.60 4.64 8.03
C THR A 101 -6.82 3.96 9.36
N PHE A 102 -7.27 4.73 10.35
CA PHE A 102 -8.02 4.17 11.46
C PHE A 102 -9.45 3.91 10.98
N LEU A 103 -10.01 2.77 11.35
CA LEU A 103 -11.43 2.52 11.16
C LEU A 103 -12.12 2.81 12.49
N ASP A 104 -12.90 3.88 12.52
CA ASP A 104 -13.86 4.10 13.59
C ASP A 104 -14.91 3.02 13.42
N THR A 105 -14.79 1.93 14.17
CA THR A 105 -15.79 0.87 14.16
C THR A 105 -17.11 1.49 14.65
N PRO A 106 -18.20 1.49 13.86
CA PRO A 106 -19.50 1.77 14.44
C PRO A 106 -19.83 0.61 15.39
N LEU A 107 -20.04 0.93 16.66
CA LEU A 107 -20.60 0.04 17.69
C LEU A 107 -21.94 -0.55 17.23
#